data_AF-A0A7X7QKD1-F1
#
_entry.id   AF-A0A7X7QKD1-F1
#
_cell.length_a   1.000
_cell.length_b   1.000
_cell.length_c   1.000
_cell.angle_alpha   90.00
_cell.angle_beta   90.00
_cell.angle_gamma   90.00
#
_symmetry.space_group_name_H-M   'P 1'
#
loop_
_entity.id
_entity.type
_entity.pdbx_description
1 polymer ?
#
loop_
_entity_poly.entity_id
_entity_poly.type
_entity_poly.pdbx_seq_one_letter_code
_entity_poly.pdbx_strand_id
1 'polypeptide(L)'
;MPSRFDYLDGCKFCVVFVKVTDPVRERVALQCFRGRVSLERGRINVVDVNGGVFTLPGTAMNNILPSDGSSILKDAEYYCLVKVDDSIDLVSMN
;
A
#
# COMPACT_ATOMS: atom_id res chain seq x y z
N MET A 1 -5.89 15.86 19.45
CA MET A 1 -6.80 15.93 18.29
C MET A 1 -6.68 14.61 17.56
N PRO A 2 -7.78 13.96 17.16
CA PRO A 2 -7.70 12.74 16.38
C PRO A 2 -6.95 13.03 15.08
N SER A 3 -5.99 12.17 14.71
CA SER A 3 -5.32 12.32 13.43
C SER A 3 -6.32 12.02 12.32
N ARG A 4 -6.11 12.61 11.14
CA ARG A 4 -6.94 12.35 9.94
C ARG A 4 -7.10 10.85 9.63
N PHE A 5 -6.17 10.03 10.10
CA PHE A 5 -6.05 8.62 9.75
C PHE A 5 -6.40 7.65 10.88
N ASP A 6 -6.92 8.14 12.02
CA ASP A 6 -7.22 7.29 13.19
C ASP A 6 -8.17 6.12 12.86
N TYR A 7 -9.05 6.30 11.87
CA TYR A 7 -9.96 5.25 11.41
C TYR A 7 -9.26 4.05 10.74
N LEU A 8 -7.99 4.18 10.39
CA LEU A 8 -7.22 3.12 9.74
C LEU A 8 -6.57 2.17 10.75
N ASP A 9 -6.39 2.58 12.01
CA ASP A 9 -5.59 1.80 12.97
C ASP A 9 -6.16 0.39 13.16
N GLY A 10 -5.31 -0.63 12.97
CA GLY A 10 -5.68 -2.04 13.05
C GLY A 10 -6.42 -2.61 11.82
N CYS A 11 -6.88 -1.78 10.87
CA CYS A 11 -7.54 -2.22 9.64
C CYS A 11 -6.60 -3.04 8.76
N LYS A 12 -7.17 -3.98 8.02
CA LYS A 12 -6.47 -4.71 6.94
C LYS A 12 -6.21 -3.76 5.79
N PHE A 13 -4.97 -3.69 5.35
CA PHE A 13 -4.50 -2.69 4.39
C PHE A 13 -3.65 -3.34 3.31
N CYS A 14 -3.81 -2.88 2.07
CA CYS A 14 -3.00 -3.28 0.93
C CYS A 14 -2.23 -2.09 0.36
N VAL A 15 -0.91 -2.14 0.42
CA VAL A 15 -0.04 -1.22 -0.33
C VAL A 15 0.20 -1.84 -1.70
N VAL A 16 -0.27 -1.17 -2.76
CA VAL A 16 -0.08 -1.61 -4.13
C VAL A 16 1.06 -0.80 -4.74
N PHE A 17 2.21 -1.44 -4.90
CA PHE A 17 3.33 -0.89 -5.64
C PHE A 17 3.06 -0.96 -7.13
N VAL A 18 3.25 0.16 -7.82
CA VAL A 18 3.00 0.31 -9.26
C VAL A 18 4.29 0.71 -9.94
N LYS A 19 4.85 -0.20 -10.75
CA LYS A 19 5.99 0.08 -11.63
C LYS A 19 5.50 0.25 -13.05
N VAL A 20 5.78 1.38 -13.68
CA VAL A 20 5.50 1.57 -15.10
C VAL A 20 6.56 0.80 -15.89
N THR A 21 6.14 -0.17 -16.71
CA THR A 21 7.07 -0.99 -17.50
C THR A 21 7.11 -0.57 -18.97
N ASP A 22 6.01 -0.03 -19.48
CA ASP A 22 5.93 0.59 -20.80
C ASP A 22 4.87 1.71 -20.77
N PRO A 23 5.27 3.00 -20.73
CA PRO A 23 4.33 4.10 -20.66
C PRO A 23 3.55 4.31 -21.96
N VAL A 24 4.09 3.91 -23.13
CA VAL A 24 3.43 4.08 -24.43
C VAL A 24 2.31 3.07 -24.59
N ARG A 25 2.49 1.87 -24.05
CA ARG A 25 1.49 0.79 -24.08
C ARG A 25 0.68 0.66 -22.80
N GLU A 26 0.80 1.64 -21.89
CA GLU A 26 0.10 1.67 -20.60
C GLU A 26 0.31 0.40 -19.76
N ARG A 27 1.49 -0.21 -19.83
CA ARG A 27 1.80 -1.43 -19.08
C ARG A 27 2.41 -1.09 -17.73
N VAL A 28 1.87 -1.72 -16.70
CA VAL A 28 2.36 -1.62 -15.33
C VAL A 28 2.58 -3.01 -14.75
N ALA A 29 3.60 -3.14 -13.91
CA ALA A 29 3.77 -4.26 -13.00
C ALA A 29 3.25 -3.83 -11.62
N LEU A 30 2.48 -4.73 -10.99
CA LEU A 30 1.89 -4.51 -9.68
C LEU A 30 2.49 -5.50 -8.67
N GLN A 31 2.80 -5.01 -7.48
CA GLN A 31 3.14 -5.84 -6.33
C GLN A 31 2.36 -5.37 -5.12
N CYS A 32 1.90 -6.31 -4.30
CA CYS A 32 1.09 -5.99 -3.13
C CYS A 32 1.78 -6.39 -1.84
N PHE A 33 1.83 -5.44 -0.91
CA PHE A 33 2.20 -5.68 0.47
C PHE A 33 0.96 -5.52 1.35
N ARG A 34 0.56 -6.61 2.00
CA ARG A 34 -0.69 -6.68 2.77
C ARG A 34 -0.38 -6.89 4.23
N GLY A 35 -1.07 -6.15 5.08
CA GLY A 35 -0.87 -6.21 6.51
C GLY A 35 -1.94 -5.47 7.27
N ARG A 36 -1.65 -5.15 8.53
CA ARG A 36 -2.49 -4.28 9.35
C ARG A 36 -1.81 -2.95 9.57
N VAL A 37 -2.62 -1.89 9.62
CA VAL A 37 -2.12 -0.56 9.94
C VAL A 37 -1.76 -0.48 11.42
N SER A 38 -0.64 0.16 11.69
CA SER A 38 -0.25 0.67 13.01
C SER A 38 0.09 2.15 12.86
N LEU A 39 -0.61 3.00 13.61
CA LEU A 39 -0.34 4.43 13.64
C LEU A 39 0.71 4.75 14.71
N GLU A 40 1.80 5.39 14.30
CA GLU A 40 2.86 5.77 15.23
C GLU A 40 3.36 7.20 14.96
N ARG A 41 3.09 8.12 15.89
CA ARG A 41 3.54 9.53 15.81
C ARG A 41 3.19 10.22 14.48
N GLY A 42 1.99 9.94 13.95
CA GLY A 42 1.52 10.50 12.67
C GLY A 42 2.03 9.77 11.42
N ARG A 43 2.79 8.67 11.59
CA ARG A 43 3.17 7.77 10.49
C ARG A 43 2.17 6.62 10.40
N ILE A 44 1.91 6.18 9.17
CA ILE A 44 1.08 5.01 8.88
C ILE A 44 2.04 3.88 8.51
N ASN A 45 2.19 2.91 9.40
CA ASN A 45 2.95 1.70 9.15
C ASN A 45 1.99 0.57 8.77
N VAL A 46 2.31 -0.20 7.74
CA VAL A 46 1.63 -1.45 7.43
C VAL A 46 2.54 -2.59 7.87
N VAL A 47 2.04 -3.46 8.73
CA VAL A 47 2.80 -4.59 9.29
C VAL A 47 2.20 -5.89 8.77
N ASP A 48 2.98 -6.69 8.06
CA ASP A 48 2.52 -7.99 7.55
C ASP A 48 2.57 -9.09 8.63
N VAL A 49 2.07 -10.27 8.28
CA VAL A 49 2.03 -11.43 9.19
C VAL A 49 3.40 -11.99 9.55
N ASN A 50 4.43 -11.69 8.76
CA ASN A 50 5.81 -12.10 8.97
C ASN A 50 6.62 -11.05 9.76
N GLY A 51 5.99 -9.95 10.18
CA GLY A 51 6.65 -8.84 10.86
C GLY A 51 7.37 -7.87 9.92
N GLY A 52 7.21 -8.02 8.60
CA GLY A 52 7.64 -7.02 7.62
C GLY A 52 6.89 -5.71 7.85
N VAL A 53 7.59 -4.58 7.71
CA VAL A 53 7.01 -3.25 7.93
C VAL A 53 7.24 -2.38 6.71
N PHE A 54 6.17 -1.74 6.25
CA PHE A 54 6.25 -0.68 5.25
C PHE A 54 5.61 0.60 5.78
N THR A 55 6.37 1.68 5.86
CA THR A 55 5.85 3.01 6.21
C THR A 55 5.36 3.71 4.96
N LEU A 56 4.10 4.15 4.95
CA LEU A 56 3.56 4.89 3.81
C LEU A 56 4.33 6.21 3.59
N PRO A 57 4.76 6.50 2.36
CA PRO A 57 5.32 7.81 2.05
C PRO A 57 4.22 8.88 2.15
N GLY A 58 4.58 10.07 2.63
CA GLY A 58 3.62 11.17 2.80
C GLY A 58 2.86 11.54 1.51
N THR A 59 3.49 11.32 0.35
CA THR A 59 2.87 11.54 -0.97
C THR A 59 1.73 10.57 -1.28
N ALA A 60 1.73 9.36 -0.71
CA ALA A 60 0.68 8.36 -0.92
C ALA A 60 -0.49 8.51 0.07
N MET A 61 -0.32 9.23 1.18
CA MET A 61 -1.34 9.37 2.23
C MET A 61 -2.62 10.07 1.77
N ASN A 62 -2.53 10.90 0.73
CA ASN A 62 -3.71 11.55 0.13
C ASN A 62 -4.51 10.63 -0.78
N ASN A 63 -3.99 9.43 -1.08
CA ASN A 63 -4.59 8.47 -1.99
C ASN A 63 -4.87 7.13 -1.29
N ILE A 64 -5.28 7.20 -0.03
CA ILE A 64 -5.82 6.06 0.71
C ILE A 64 -7.30 5.93 0.35
N LEU A 65 -7.66 4.80 -0.23
CA LEU A 65 -8.97 4.50 -0.77
C LEU A 65 -9.58 3.30 -0.05
N PRO A 66 -10.91 3.23 0.11
CA PRO A 66 -11.57 2.00 0.53
C PRO A 66 -11.34 0.91 -0.54
N SER A 67 -11.34 -0.34 -0.11
CA SER A 67 -11.25 -1.48 -1.01
C SER A 67 -12.34 -1.42 -2.09
N ASP A 68 -11.94 -1.64 -3.34
CA ASP A 68 -12.85 -1.69 -4.49
C ASP A 68 -13.36 -3.10 -4.79
N GLY A 69 -13.00 -4.08 -3.94
CA GLY A 69 -13.38 -5.49 -4.12
C GLY A 69 -12.57 -6.22 -5.19
N SER A 70 -11.55 -5.60 -5.77
CA SER A 70 -10.67 -6.28 -6.73
C SER A 70 -9.91 -7.44 -6.08
N SER A 71 -9.73 -8.52 -6.84
CA SER A 71 -9.09 -9.75 -6.36
C SER A 71 -7.66 -9.53 -5.85
N ILE A 72 -6.97 -8.53 -6.40
CA ILE A 72 -5.62 -8.15 -5.99
C ILE A 72 -5.60 -7.61 -4.54
N LEU A 73 -6.66 -6.99 -4.04
CA LEU A 73 -6.71 -6.46 -2.68
C LEU A 73 -7.00 -7.53 -1.63
N LYS A 74 -7.52 -8.70 -2.04
CA LYS A 74 -7.98 -9.78 -1.16
C LYS A 74 -8.99 -9.25 -0.13
N ASP A 75 -8.68 -9.39 1.15
CA ASP A 75 -9.54 -9.00 2.27
C ASP A 75 -9.14 -7.66 2.90
N ALA A 76 -8.31 -6.87 2.20
CA ALA A 76 -7.99 -5.52 2.65
C ALA A 76 -9.25 -4.64 2.67
N GLU A 77 -9.38 -3.83 3.72
CA GLU A 77 -10.46 -2.85 3.90
C GLU A 77 -10.13 -1.54 3.20
N TYR A 78 -8.83 -1.21 3.15
CA TYR A 78 -8.30 -0.01 2.50
C TYR A 78 -7.04 -0.34 1.70
N TYR A 79 -6.73 0.51 0.72
CA TYR A 79 -5.51 0.41 -0.05
C TYR A 79 -4.95 1.78 -0.44
N CYS A 80 -3.70 1.80 -0.87
CA CYS A 80 -3.14 2.95 -1.58
C CYS A 80 -2.22 2.49 -2.70
N LEU A 81 -2.08 3.33 -3.72
CA LEU A 81 -1.12 3.12 -4.80
C LEU A 81 0.19 3.85 -4.48
N VAL A 82 1.31 3.14 -4.57
CA VAL A 82 2.66 3.70 -4.43
C VAL A 82 3.40 3.49 -5.73
N LYS A 83 3.65 4.57 -6.45
CA LYS A 83 4.50 4.51 -7.65
C LYS A 83 5.94 4.20 -7.22
N VAL A 84 6.55 3.21 -7.85
CA VAL A 84 7.97 2.88 -7.65
C VAL A 84 8.82 3.43 -8.78
N ASP A 85 10.08 3.70 -8.48
CA ASP A 85 11.07 4.13 -9.46
C ASP A 85 11.48 2.97 -10.37
N ASP A 86 11.98 3.30 -11.55
CA ASP A 86 12.43 2.34 -12.54
C ASP A 86 13.61 1.50 -12.04
N SER A 87 14.43 2.04 -11.13
CA SER A 87 15.57 1.35 -10.52
C SER A 87 15.17 0.30 -9.47
N ILE A 88 13.89 0.21 -9.09
CA ILE A 88 13.42 -0.71 -8.05
C ILE A 88 12.89 -1.98 -8.69
N ASP A 89 13.48 -3.13 -8.35
CA ASP A 89 12.93 -4.41 -8.75
C ASP A 89 11.83 -4.87 -7.80
N LEU A 90 10.64 -5.10 -8.37
CA LEU A 90 9.51 -5.69 -7.67
C LEU A 90 9.71 -7.20 -7.63
N VAL A 91 10.23 -7.71 -6.52
CA VAL A 91 10.43 -9.14 -6.32
C VAL A 91 9.12 -9.76 -5.83
N SER A 92 8.42 -10.48 -6.71
CA SER A 92 7.27 -11.28 -6.32
C SER A 92 7.76 -12.52 -5.56
N MET A 93 7.59 -12.55 -4.25
CA MET A 93 7.67 -13.81 -3.50
C MET A 93 6.35 -14.55 -3.71
N ASN A 94 6.39 -15.62 -4.50
CA ASN A 94 5.27 -16.54 -4.70
C ASN A 94 4.95 -17.30 -3.41
#